data_AF-A0A968U8N0-F1
#
_entry.id   AF-A0A968U8N0-F1
#
_cell.length_a   1.000
_cell.length_b   1.000
_cell.length_c   1.000
_cell.angle_alpha   90.00
_cell.angle_beta   90.00
_cell.angle_gamma   90.00
#
_symmetry.space_group_name_H-M   'P 1'
#
loop_
_entity.id
_entity.type
_entity.pdbx_description
1 polymer ?
#
loop_
_entity_poly.entity_id
_entity_poly.type
_entity_poly.pdbx_seq_one_letter_code
_entity_poly.pdbx_strand_id
1 'polypeptide(L)'
;MLSLWAKTSGTWINVATVVLGSTLGMLLQHRLPRSMQLVITQAVGLMTLVIGFAMARSLSDVEAGPIDGIILALLALVGGGLLGEWWQIEKRLTGLGDRLKAMVRGGGKFTEGFVAASLLFCIGPMTILGSLDNGLAGDNTLLTLKATMDGLAAVALTGSYGIGVGFSALTILMVQGSLSLLASLWGTLIPDPATNPHILLITGIGGLMILGIGFNLLEVAQIRVASFLPALVLGPVVVAVAQLF
;
A
#
# COMPACT_ATOMS: atom_id res chain seq x y z
N MET A 1 -14.14 22.56 5.89
CA MET A 1 -14.29 21.14 5.50
C MET A 1 -13.53 20.93 4.19
N LEU A 2 -12.71 19.87 4.09
CA LEU A 2 -11.99 19.54 2.84
C LEU A 2 -12.97 19.24 1.70
N SER A 3 -12.63 19.64 0.47
CA SER A 3 -13.41 19.29 -0.71
C SER A 3 -13.30 17.79 -1.03
N LEU A 4 -14.27 17.22 -1.76
CA LEU A 4 -14.21 15.82 -2.22
C LEU A 4 -12.91 15.53 -2.98
N TRP A 5 -12.47 16.50 -3.79
CA TRP A 5 -11.21 16.43 -4.51
C TRP A 5 -10.02 16.34 -3.56
N ALA A 6 -9.92 17.23 -2.57
CA ALA A 6 -8.81 17.20 -1.61
C ALA A 6 -8.70 15.83 -0.93
N LYS A 7 -9.86 15.28 -0.51
CA LYS A 7 -9.98 13.98 0.18
C LYS A 7 -9.61 12.76 -0.67
N THR A 8 -9.66 12.86 -2.00
CA THR A 8 -9.50 11.71 -2.90
C THR A 8 -8.47 11.93 -4.00
N SER A 9 -7.79 13.07 -3.99
CA SER A 9 -6.84 13.48 -5.04
C SER A 9 -5.76 12.43 -5.30
N GLY A 10 -5.24 11.77 -4.26
CA GLY A 10 -4.27 10.69 -4.43
C GLY A 10 -4.82 9.47 -5.17
N THR A 11 -6.12 9.18 -5.03
CA THR A 11 -6.81 8.11 -5.78
C THR A 11 -6.94 8.47 -7.25
N TRP A 12 -7.33 9.70 -7.56
CA TRP A 12 -7.43 10.16 -8.95
C TRP A 12 -6.06 10.18 -9.65
N ILE A 13 -5.02 10.64 -8.94
CA ILE A 13 -3.65 10.62 -9.44
C ILE A 13 -3.23 9.17 -9.74
N ASN A 14 -3.47 8.22 -8.83
CA ASN A 14 -3.11 6.81 -9.04
C ASN A 14 -3.85 6.17 -10.22
N VAL A 15 -5.17 6.42 -10.31
CA VAL A 15 -5.96 5.98 -11.47
C VAL A 15 -5.38 6.52 -12.78
N ALA A 16 -5.04 7.81 -12.82
CA ALA A 16 -4.46 8.43 -14.00
C ALA A 16 -3.08 7.85 -14.34
N THR A 17 -2.18 7.69 -13.37
CA THR A 17 -0.83 7.17 -13.61
C THR A 17 -0.84 5.70 -14.04
N VAL A 18 -1.73 4.86 -13.49
CA VAL A 18 -1.87 3.46 -13.91
C VAL A 18 -2.45 3.36 -15.32
N VAL A 19 -3.46 4.15 -15.66
CA VAL A 19 -4.02 4.18 -17.03
C VAL A 19 -2.97 4.66 -18.04
N LEU A 20 -2.24 5.74 -17.73
CA LEU A 20 -1.16 6.25 -18.58
C LEU A 20 -0.01 5.24 -18.69
N GLY A 21 0.41 4.66 -17.57
CA GLY A 21 1.47 3.65 -17.52
C GLY A 21 1.11 2.41 -18.34
N SER A 22 -0.12 1.90 -18.21
CA SER A 22 -0.59 0.78 -19.03
C SER A 22 -0.71 1.15 -20.51
N THR A 23 -1.17 2.36 -20.84
CA THR A 23 -1.23 2.81 -22.24
C THR A 23 0.16 2.87 -22.86
N LEU A 24 1.14 3.45 -22.15
CA LEU A 24 2.54 3.46 -22.58
C LEU A 24 3.12 2.04 -22.68
N GLY A 25 2.82 1.19 -21.69
CA GLY A 25 3.23 -0.21 -21.69
C GLY A 25 2.70 -0.98 -22.90
N MET A 26 1.46 -0.73 -23.34
CA MET A 26 0.91 -1.31 -24.57
C MET A 26 1.62 -0.80 -25.82
N LEU A 27 1.83 0.52 -25.92
CA LEU A 27 2.53 1.13 -27.07
C LEU A 27 3.97 0.62 -27.20
N LEU A 28 4.61 0.37 -26.07
CA LEU A 28 6.00 -0.08 -25.98
C LEU A 28 6.14 -1.60 -25.83
N GLN A 29 5.05 -2.38 -25.82
CA GLN A 29 5.08 -3.81 -25.46
C GLN A 29 6.07 -4.64 -26.29
N HIS A 30 6.18 -4.33 -27.58
CA HIS A 30 7.09 -5.02 -28.51
C HIS A 30 8.53 -4.49 -28.46
N ARG A 31 8.77 -3.41 -27.72
CA ARG A 31 10.06 -2.72 -27.59
C ARG A 31 10.65 -2.79 -26.18
N LEU A 32 9.93 -3.34 -25.21
CA LEU A 32 10.33 -3.41 -23.80
C LEU A 32 10.92 -4.81 -23.47
N PRO A 33 12.23 -5.03 -23.63
CA PRO A 33 12.86 -6.29 -23.27
C PRO A 33 12.73 -6.56 -21.76
N ARG A 34 12.80 -7.84 -21.39
CA ARG A 34 12.66 -8.30 -20.01
C ARG A 34 13.68 -7.66 -19.06
N SER A 35 14.88 -7.35 -19.54
CA SER A 35 15.91 -6.63 -18.75
C SER A 35 15.47 -5.22 -18.35
N MET A 36 14.78 -4.48 -19.24
CA MET A 36 14.26 -3.15 -18.92
C MET A 36 13.09 -3.23 -17.93
N GLN A 37 12.22 -4.24 -18.07
CA GLN A 37 11.16 -4.49 -17.08
C GLN A 37 11.74 -4.77 -15.69
N LEU A 38 12.81 -5.56 -15.63
CA LEU A 38 13.53 -5.84 -14.39
C LEU A 38 14.18 -4.58 -13.80
N VAL A 39 14.78 -3.71 -14.61
CA VAL A 39 15.32 -2.42 -14.15
C VAL A 39 14.22 -1.54 -13.56
N ILE A 40 13.03 -1.49 -14.17
CA ILE A 40 11.88 -0.74 -13.63
C ILE A 40 11.49 -1.30 -12.25
N THR A 41 11.32 -2.62 -12.12
CA THR A 41 10.96 -3.26 -10.85
C THR A 41 12.02 -3.01 -9.78
N GLN A 42 13.31 -3.09 -10.13
CA GLN A 42 14.40 -2.81 -9.20
C GLN A 42 14.44 -1.34 -8.77
N ALA A 43 14.24 -0.40 -9.69
CA ALA A 43 14.16 1.02 -9.36
C ALA A 43 12.99 1.32 -8.41
N VAL A 44 11.83 0.70 -8.66
CA VAL A 44 10.67 0.76 -7.75
C VAL A 44 11.04 0.16 -6.39
N GLY A 45 11.70 -1.01 -6.34
CA GLY A 45 12.16 -1.64 -5.11
C GLY A 45 13.13 -0.78 -4.29
N LEU A 46 14.11 -0.15 -4.93
CA LEU A 46 15.04 0.79 -4.28
C LEU A 46 14.32 2.00 -3.69
N MET A 47 13.41 2.61 -4.46
CA MET A 47 12.61 3.73 -3.95
C MET A 47 11.67 3.29 -2.82
N THR A 48 11.14 2.08 -2.88
CA THR A 48 10.33 1.49 -1.81
C THR A 48 11.13 1.41 -0.52
N LEU A 49 12.40 1.01 -0.57
CA LEU A 49 13.27 1.00 0.62
C LEU A 49 13.48 2.40 1.20
N VAL A 50 13.73 3.40 0.35
CA VAL A 50 13.90 4.80 0.80
C VAL A 50 12.64 5.31 1.50
N ILE A 51 11.47 5.09 0.90
CA ILE A 51 10.18 5.50 1.46
C ILE A 51 9.89 4.78 2.77
N GLY A 52 10.09 3.46 2.80
CA GLY A 52 9.89 2.65 4.00
C GLY A 52 10.77 3.11 5.16
N PHE A 53 12.04 3.43 4.89
CA PHE A 53 12.95 3.97 5.89
C PHE A 53 12.51 5.35 6.37
N ALA A 54 12.14 6.25 5.46
CA ALA A 54 11.66 7.59 5.81
C ALA A 54 10.42 7.52 6.71
N MET A 55 9.47 6.65 6.41
CA MET A 55 8.27 6.45 7.22
C MET A 55 8.58 5.79 8.57
N ALA A 56 9.47 4.81 8.61
CA ALA A 56 9.86 4.12 9.84
C ALA A 56 10.48 5.06 10.90
N ARG A 57 11.03 6.22 10.48
CA ARG A 57 11.54 7.23 11.42
C ARG A 57 10.48 7.84 12.31
N SER A 58 9.21 7.84 11.90
CA SER A 58 8.10 8.33 12.74
C SER A 58 7.97 7.58 14.06
N LEU A 59 8.53 6.36 14.17
CA LEU A 59 8.56 5.60 15.43
C LEU A 59 9.31 6.33 16.55
N SER A 60 10.32 7.14 16.21
CA SER A 60 11.08 7.92 17.18
C SER A 60 10.30 9.13 17.72
N ASP A 61 9.24 9.54 17.03
CA ASP A 61 8.40 10.67 17.40
C ASP A 61 7.12 10.24 18.14
N VAL A 62 6.93 8.93 18.39
CA VAL A 62 5.75 8.42 19.09
C VAL A 62 5.91 8.65 20.60
N GLU A 63 5.09 9.54 21.14
CA GLU A 63 4.96 9.79 22.57
C GLU A 63 3.71 9.06 23.12
N ALA A 64 3.90 7.95 23.82
CA ALA A 64 2.82 7.12 24.34
C ALA A 64 3.15 6.54 25.73
N GLY A 65 3.04 7.38 26.75
CA GLY A 65 3.39 7.02 28.13
C GLY A 65 4.91 6.84 28.31
N PRO A 66 5.37 5.96 29.21
CA PRO A 66 6.80 5.74 29.46
C PRO A 66 7.48 4.82 28.44
N ILE A 67 6.73 4.27 27.46
CA ILE A 67 7.22 3.25 26.54
C ILE A 67 7.61 3.88 25.21
N ASP A 68 8.83 3.58 24.75
CA ASP A 68 9.37 4.05 23.47
C ASP A 68 8.57 3.51 22.28
N GLY A 69 8.33 4.35 21.27
CA GLY A 69 7.59 4.00 20.05
C GLY A 69 8.15 2.80 19.30
N ILE A 70 9.46 2.59 19.31
CA ILE A 70 10.12 1.43 18.69
C ILE A 70 9.70 0.15 19.42
N ILE A 71 9.58 0.19 20.74
CA ILE A 71 9.12 -0.95 21.55
C ILE A 71 7.65 -1.26 21.23
N LEU A 72 6.81 -0.22 21.18
CA LEU A 72 5.39 -0.38 20.81
C LEU A 72 5.23 -0.97 19.40
N ALA A 73 6.04 -0.52 18.44
CA ALA A 73 6.04 -1.05 17.08
C ALA A 73 6.49 -2.50 17.02
N LEU A 74 7.50 -2.88 17.79
CA LEU A 74 7.94 -4.28 17.91
C LEU A 74 6.81 -5.17 18.45
N LEU A 75 6.15 -4.75 19.53
CA LEU A 75 5.02 -5.48 20.12
C LEU A 75 3.87 -5.63 19.11
N ALA A 76 3.51 -4.55 18.42
CA ALA A 76 2.46 -4.56 17.41
C ALA A 76 2.83 -5.41 16.19
N LEU A 77 4.07 -5.37 15.71
CA LEU A 77 4.55 -6.17 14.58
C LEU A 77 4.62 -7.66 14.91
N VAL A 78 5.14 -8.03 16.07
CA VAL A 78 5.19 -9.44 16.50
C VAL A 78 3.79 -9.96 16.72
N GLY A 79 2.97 -9.26 17.52
CA GLY A 79 1.58 -9.65 17.76
C GLY A 79 0.77 -9.71 16.47
N GLY A 80 0.88 -8.70 15.61
CA GLY A 80 0.18 -8.61 14.34
C GLY A 80 0.61 -9.67 13.34
N GLY A 81 1.92 -9.94 13.26
CA GLY A 81 2.49 -10.99 12.44
C GLY A 81 2.03 -12.39 12.85
N LEU A 82 2.01 -12.67 14.16
CA LEU A 82 1.49 -13.94 14.69
C LEU A 82 0.00 -14.10 14.42
N LEU A 83 -0.81 -13.06 14.64
CA LEU A 83 -2.24 -13.07 14.31
C LEU A 83 -2.47 -13.27 12.80
N GLY A 84 -1.71 -12.59 11.96
CA GLY A 84 -1.85 -12.70 10.52
C GLY A 84 -1.43 -14.07 9.98
N GLU A 85 -0.40 -14.67 10.55
CA GLU A 85 0.00 -16.05 10.23
C GLU A 85 -1.07 -17.04 10.70
N TRP A 86 -1.60 -16.88 11.92
CA TRP A 86 -2.69 -17.72 12.43
C TRP A 86 -3.93 -17.64 11.53
N TRP A 87 -4.32 -16.44 11.09
CA TRP A 87 -5.41 -16.26 10.14
C TRP A 87 -5.05 -16.62 8.70
N GLN A 88 -3.78 -16.95 8.42
CA GLN A 88 -3.25 -17.26 7.10
C GLN A 88 -3.56 -16.16 6.08
N ILE A 89 -3.37 -14.90 6.46
CA ILE A 89 -3.74 -13.73 5.65
C ILE A 89 -3.13 -13.81 4.25
N GLU A 90 -1.83 -14.11 4.16
CA GLU A 90 -1.15 -14.22 2.87
C GLU A 90 -1.78 -15.30 1.98
N LYS A 91 -2.05 -16.50 2.52
CA LYS A 91 -2.72 -17.57 1.75
C LYS A 91 -4.12 -17.16 1.31
N ARG A 92 -4.85 -16.43 2.15
CA ARG A 92 -6.18 -15.92 1.81
C ARG A 92 -6.11 -14.88 0.69
N LEU A 93 -5.12 -13.98 0.72
CA LEU A 93 -4.93 -12.99 -0.36
C LEU A 93 -4.57 -13.67 -1.69
N THR A 94 -3.69 -14.67 -1.66
CA THR A 94 -3.41 -15.49 -2.85
C THR A 94 -4.67 -16.19 -3.36
N GLY A 95 -5.44 -16.83 -2.46
CA GLY A 95 -6.69 -17.50 -2.81
C GLY A 95 -7.80 -16.54 -3.28
N LEU A 96 -7.82 -15.30 -2.79
CA LEU A 96 -8.71 -14.25 -3.31
C LEU A 96 -8.35 -13.91 -4.75
N GLY A 97 -7.07 -13.85 -5.09
CA GLY A 97 -6.61 -13.72 -6.48
C GLY A 97 -7.14 -14.83 -7.38
N ASP A 98 -7.01 -16.08 -6.95
CA ASP A 98 -7.48 -17.22 -7.75
C ASP A 98 -9.01 -17.24 -7.89
N ARG A 99 -9.74 -16.84 -6.83
CA ARG A 99 -11.21 -16.67 -6.88
C ARG A 99 -11.62 -15.55 -7.82
N LEU A 100 -10.96 -14.40 -7.77
CA LEU A 100 -11.23 -13.28 -8.68
C LEU A 100 -10.96 -13.68 -10.14
N LYS A 101 -9.89 -14.42 -10.40
CA LYS A 101 -9.60 -14.98 -11.74
C LYS A 101 -10.72 -15.91 -12.22
N ALA A 102 -11.26 -16.75 -11.34
CA ALA A 102 -12.35 -17.66 -11.68
C ALA A 102 -13.70 -16.94 -11.90
N MET A 103 -13.95 -15.84 -11.17
CA MET A 103 -15.20 -15.06 -11.26
C MET A 103 -15.26 -14.17 -12.51
N VAL A 104 -14.12 -13.58 -12.91
CA VAL A 104 -14.03 -12.83 -14.15
C VAL A 104 -14.04 -13.85 -15.30
N ARG A 105 -15.17 -13.95 -16.02
CA ARG A 105 -15.48 -14.96 -17.06
C ARG A 105 -14.61 -14.84 -18.34
N GLY A 106 -13.31 -14.62 -18.20
CA GLY A 106 -12.34 -14.64 -19.29
C GLY A 106 -11.08 -15.33 -18.80
N GLY A 107 -10.86 -16.59 -19.16
CA GLY A 107 -9.50 -17.13 -19.08
C GLY A 107 -8.57 -16.31 -19.98
N GLY A 108 -7.30 -16.19 -19.60
CA GLY A 108 -6.25 -15.59 -20.44
C GLY A 108 -5.64 -14.31 -19.88
N LYS A 109 -4.72 -13.74 -20.67
CA LYS A 109 -3.81 -12.65 -20.26
C LYS A 109 -4.51 -11.44 -19.65
N PHE A 110 -5.69 -11.08 -20.16
CA PHE A 110 -6.49 -9.97 -19.62
C PHE A 110 -6.81 -10.16 -18.13
N THR A 111 -7.40 -11.28 -17.76
CA THR A 111 -7.81 -11.54 -16.37
C THR A 111 -6.60 -11.74 -15.46
N GLU A 112 -5.55 -12.38 -15.97
CA GLU A 112 -4.28 -12.49 -15.25
C GLU A 112 -3.70 -11.10 -14.93
N GLY A 113 -3.65 -10.20 -15.92
CA GLY A 113 -3.16 -8.84 -15.74
C GLY A 113 -4.02 -8.00 -14.80
N PHE A 114 -5.34 -8.05 -14.99
CA PHE A 114 -6.29 -7.34 -14.14
C PHE A 114 -6.16 -7.77 -12.67
N VAL A 115 -6.17 -9.07 -12.40
CA VAL A 115 -6.10 -9.58 -11.02
C VAL A 115 -4.71 -9.34 -10.42
N ALA A 116 -3.63 -9.65 -11.15
CA ALA A 116 -2.27 -9.43 -10.63
C ALA A 116 -2.02 -7.97 -10.28
N ALA A 117 -2.36 -7.05 -11.18
CA ALA A 117 -2.21 -5.62 -10.94
C ALA A 117 -3.14 -5.11 -9.83
N SER A 118 -4.39 -5.57 -9.78
CA SER A 118 -5.34 -5.19 -8.72
C SER A 118 -4.83 -5.56 -7.33
N LEU A 119 -4.33 -6.78 -7.16
CA LEU A 119 -3.77 -7.23 -5.89
C LEU A 119 -2.51 -6.45 -5.55
N LEU A 120 -1.58 -6.30 -6.49
CA LEU A 120 -0.32 -5.61 -6.29
C LEU A 120 -0.53 -4.13 -5.91
N PHE A 121 -1.42 -3.43 -6.62
CA PHE A 121 -1.65 -2.00 -6.40
C PHE A 121 -2.55 -1.73 -5.20
N CYS A 122 -3.50 -2.60 -4.86
CA CYS A 122 -4.44 -2.30 -3.77
C CYS A 122 -4.02 -2.89 -2.42
N ILE A 123 -3.30 -4.03 -2.40
CA ILE A 123 -2.97 -4.74 -1.16
C ILE A 123 -1.57 -4.34 -0.71
N GLY A 124 -1.49 -3.19 -0.06
CA GLY A 124 -0.24 -2.69 0.51
C GLY A 124 -0.46 -1.71 1.66
N PRO A 125 0.51 -1.60 2.59
CA PRO A 125 0.45 -0.66 3.70
C PRO A 125 0.31 0.80 3.22
N MET A 126 0.93 1.19 2.10
CA MET A 126 0.78 2.53 1.52
C MET A 126 -0.64 2.84 1.04
N THR A 127 -1.40 1.83 0.61
CA THR A 127 -2.81 2.04 0.23
C THR A 127 -3.61 2.47 1.45
N ILE A 128 -3.37 1.82 2.60
CA ILE A 128 -4.07 2.12 3.85
C ILE A 128 -3.61 3.47 4.40
N LEU A 129 -2.30 3.64 4.60
CA LEU A 129 -1.72 4.86 5.17
C LEU A 129 -1.96 6.09 4.31
N GLY A 130 -1.67 6.02 3.01
CA GLY A 130 -1.90 7.14 2.12
C GLY A 130 -3.37 7.51 1.99
N SER A 131 -4.30 6.53 2.04
CA SER A 131 -5.72 6.82 2.05
C SER A 131 -6.18 7.47 3.35
N LEU A 132 -5.60 7.06 4.49
CA LEU A 132 -5.85 7.70 5.78
C LEU A 132 -5.40 9.15 5.76
N ASP A 133 -4.15 9.42 5.38
CA ASP A 133 -3.62 10.80 5.31
C ASP A 133 -4.40 11.67 4.33
N ASN A 134 -4.74 11.12 3.16
CA ASN A 134 -5.47 11.88 2.15
C ASN A 134 -6.92 12.16 2.58
N GLY A 135 -7.57 11.20 3.22
CA GLY A 135 -8.92 11.38 3.73
C GLY A 135 -9.01 12.31 4.94
N LEU A 136 -8.08 12.17 5.89
CA LEU A 136 -8.07 12.92 7.16
C LEU A 136 -7.55 14.35 6.99
N ALA A 137 -6.37 14.50 6.39
CA ALA A 137 -5.65 15.76 6.31
C ALA A 137 -5.71 16.42 4.91
N GLY A 138 -6.18 15.67 3.89
CA GLY A 138 -6.08 16.12 2.50
C GLY A 138 -4.67 15.98 1.92
N ASP A 139 -3.74 15.38 2.66
CA ASP A 139 -2.36 15.15 2.21
C ASP A 139 -2.31 13.92 1.31
N ASN A 140 -1.95 14.13 0.04
CA ASN A 140 -1.85 13.07 -0.95
C ASN A 140 -0.40 12.65 -1.24
N THR A 141 0.59 13.10 -0.46
CA THR A 141 2.01 12.88 -0.73
C THR A 141 2.33 11.39 -0.85
N LEU A 142 1.92 10.58 0.13
CA LEU A 142 2.13 9.13 0.10
C LEU A 142 1.41 8.45 -1.09
N LEU A 143 0.17 8.87 -1.38
CA LEU A 143 -0.57 8.32 -2.53
C LEU A 143 0.02 8.76 -3.87
N THR A 144 0.64 9.92 -3.95
CA THR A 144 1.32 10.42 -5.17
C THR A 144 2.62 9.67 -5.42
N LEU A 145 3.39 9.40 -4.37
CA LEU A 145 4.55 8.52 -4.44
C LEU A 145 4.14 7.12 -4.90
N LYS A 146 3.11 6.55 -4.26
CA LYS A 146 2.53 5.27 -4.65
C LYS A 146 2.05 5.28 -6.11
N ALA A 147 1.30 6.30 -6.52
CA ALA A 147 0.78 6.45 -7.88
C ALA A 147 1.90 6.43 -8.93
N THR A 148 3.02 7.07 -8.63
CA THR A 148 4.20 7.08 -9.49
C THR A 148 4.79 5.67 -9.61
N MET A 149 4.92 4.96 -8.50
CA MET A 149 5.43 3.57 -8.48
C MET A 149 4.49 2.61 -9.21
N ASP A 150 3.19 2.66 -8.94
CA ASP A 150 2.17 1.83 -9.59
C ASP A 150 2.12 2.11 -11.09
N GLY A 151 2.22 3.38 -11.51
CA GLY A 151 2.28 3.77 -12.92
C GLY A 151 3.51 3.19 -13.64
N LEU A 152 4.70 3.27 -13.02
CA LEU A 152 5.91 2.66 -13.57
C LEU A 152 5.81 1.13 -13.63
N ALA A 153 5.30 0.50 -12.55
CA ALA A 153 5.04 -0.93 -12.52
C ALA A 153 4.01 -1.34 -13.58
N ALA A 154 2.99 -0.50 -13.83
CA ALA A 154 1.98 -0.74 -14.87
C ALA A 154 2.58 -0.77 -16.27
N VAL A 155 3.58 0.06 -16.57
CA VAL A 155 4.34 -0.01 -17.85
C VAL A 155 4.97 -1.39 -18.03
N ALA A 156 5.68 -1.87 -17.00
CA ALA A 156 6.37 -3.16 -17.04
C ALA A 156 5.38 -4.34 -17.08
N LEU A 157 4.37 -4.33 -16.22
CA LEU A 157 3.36 -5.40 -16.12
C LEU A 157 2.51 -5.50 -17.38
N THR A 158 2.18 -4.38 -18.02
CA THR A 158 1.36 -4.40 -19.25
C THR A 158 2.09 -5.08 -20.40
N GLY A 159 3.43 -4.98 -20.48
CA GLY A 159 4.21 -5.73 -21.47
C GLY A 159 4.09 -7.26 -21.31
N SER A 160 3.89 -7.74 -20.08
CA SER A 160 3.77 -9.17 -19.76
C SER A 160 2.33 -9.68 -19.79
N TYR A 161 1.41 -8.92 -19.19
CA TYR A 161 0.02 -9.33 -18.95
C TYR A 161 -1.01 -8.62 -19.84
N GLY A 162 -0.59 -7.65 -20.65
CA GLY A 162 -1.47 -6.94 -21.58
C GLY A 162 -2.42 -5.95 -20.90
N ILE A 163 -3.44 -5.54 -21.66
CA ILE A 163 -4.35 -4.43 -21.32
C ILE A 163 -5.12 -4.60 -20.00
N GLY A 164 -5.24 -5.84 -19.49
CA GLY A 164 -5.89 -6.12 -18.21
C GLY A 164 -5.32 -5.32 -17.04
N VAL A 165 -4.03 -5.00 -17.07
CA VAL A 165 -3.36 -4.17 -16.05
C VAL A 165 -4.03 -2.80 -15.92
N GLY A 166 -4.41 -2.15 -17.02
CA GLY A 166 -5.06 -0.84 -16.98
C GLY A 166 -6.43 -0.85 -16.29
N PHE A 167 -7.14 -1.98 -16.35
CA PHE A 167 -8.44 -2.14 -15.68
C PHE A 167 -8.31 -2.24 -14.15
N SER A 168 -7.11 -2.49 -13.60
CA SER A 168 -6.88 -2.43 -12.16
C SER A 168 -7.14 -1.04 -11.57
N ALA A 169 -7.16 0.01 -12.41
CA ALA A 169 -7.60 1.35 -12.03
C ALA A 169 -9.02 1.37 -11.42
N LEU A 170 -9.91 0.46 -11.85
CA LEU A 170 -11.23 0.30 -11.23
C LEU A 170 -11.11 -0.18 -9.78
N THR A 171 -10.24 -1.17 -9.54
CA THR A 171 -10.00 -1.69 -8.19
C THR A 171 -9.34 -0.61 -7.31
N ILE A 172 -8.41 0.17 -7.84
CA ILE A 172 -7.80 1.31 -7.13
C ILE A 172 -8.88 2.31 -6.74
N LEU A 173 -9.74 2.71 -7.69
CA LEU A 173 -10.82 3.65 -7.42
C LEU A 173 -11.77 3.13 -6.32
N MET A 174 -12.10 1.84 -6.36
CA MET A 174 -12.98 1.23 -5.35
C MET A 174 -12.30 1.09 -3.99
N VAL A 175 -11.10 0.51 -3.92
CA VAL A 175 -10.43 0.18 -2.65
C VAL A 175 -9.78 1.43 -2.06
N GLN A 176 -8.86 2.06 -2.77
CA GLN A 176 -8.14 3.25 -2.29
C GLN A 176 -9.10 4.43 -2.11
N GLY A 177 -10.04 4.62 -3.04
CA GLY A 177 -11.03 5.68 -2.96
C GLY A 177 -11.99 5.52 -1.79
N SER A 178 -12.51 4.30 -1.55
CA SER A 178 -13.38 4.06 -0.39
C SER A 178 -12.65 4.25 0.93
N LEU A 179 -11.40 3.78 1.05
CA LEU A 179 -10.59 4.02 2.24
C LEU A 179 -10.39 5.52 2.51
N SER A 180 -10.10 6.30 1.48
CA SER A 180 -9.90 7.75 1.60
C SER A 180 -11.20 8.46 2.03
N LEU A 181 -12.33 8.06 1.46
CA LEU A 181 -13.63 8.60 1.84
C LEU A 181 -14.02 8.22 3.27
N LEU A 182 -13.85 6.96 3.66
CA LEU A 182 -14.10 6.48 5.02
C LEU A 182 -13.24 7.23 6.03
N ALA A 183 -11.94 7.39 5.78
CA ALA A 183 -11.05 8.18 6.61
C ALA A 183 -11.55 9.62 6.78
N SER A 184 -12.03 10.24 5.71
CA SER A 184 -12.56 11.62 5.76
C SER A 184 -13.83 11.79 6.60
N LEU A 185 -14.60 10.73 6.85
CA LEU A 185 -15.75 10.76 7.75
C LEU A 185 -15.30 10.77 9.22
N TRP A 186 -14.12 10.26 9.51
CA TRP A 186 -13.54 10.16 10.84
C TRP A 186 -12.63 11.35 11.18
N GLY A 187 -12.21 12.14 10.18
CA GLY A 187 -11.33 13.30 10.36
C GLY A 187 -11.88 14.40 11.25
N THR A 188 -13.20 14.46 11.47
CA THR A 188 -13.79 15.38 12.46
C THR A 188 -13.53 14.97 13.92
N LEU A 189 -13.06 13.73 14.15
CA LEU A 189 -12.82 13.18 15.49
C LEU A 189 -11.34 13.22 15.92
N ILE A 190 -10.42 13.55 15.02
CA ILE A 190 -8.96 13.56 15.28
C ILE A 190 -8.44 15.01 15.08
N PRO A 191 -8.25 15.80 16.15
CA PRO A 191 -7.94 17.23 16.04
C PRO A 191 -6.57 17.59 15.45
N ASP A 192 -5.63 16.65 15.36
CA ASP A 192 -4.34 16.84 14.68
C ASP A 192 -3.78 15.48 14.23
N PRO A 193 -4.04 15.05 12.98
CA PRO A 193 -3.58 13.75 12.51
C PRO A 193 -2.06 13.59 12.44
N ALA A 194 -1.31 14.68 12.25
CA ALA A 194 0.12 14.62 11.96
C ALA A 194 0.96 14.34 13.22
N THR A 195 0.50 14.82 14.38
CA THR A 195 1.19 14.63 15.68
C THR A 195 0.58 13.52 16.51
N ASN A 196 -0.47 12.86 16.01
CA ASN A 196 -1.19 11.84 16.76
C ASN A 196 -0.32 10.57 16.93
N PRO A 197 -0.05 10.11 18.17
CA PRO A 197 0.83 8.97 18.41
C PRO A 197 0.31 7.67 17.81
N HIS A 198 -1.01 7.50 17.68
CA HIS A 198 -1.59 6.33 17.00
C HIS A 198 -1.26 6.34 15.50
N ILE A 199 -1.33 7.51 14.85
CA ILE A 199 -1.03 7.65 13.42
C ILE A 199 0.47 7.50 13.18
N LEU A 200 1.32 8.15 14.00
CA LEU A 200 2.77 8.02 13.92
C LEU A 200 3.20 6.55 14.08
N LEU A 201 2.62 5.80 15.02
CA LEU A 201 2.95 4.39 15.19
C LEU A 201 2.53 3.55 13.97
N ILE A 202 1.32 3.74 13.44
CA ILE A 202 0.87 3.03 12.22
C ILE A 202 1.76 3.40 11.04
N THR A 203 2.13 4.68 10.88
CA THR A 203 3.02 5.15 9.81
C THR A 203 4.38 4.48 9.89
N GLY A 204 4.95 4.36 11.08
CA GLY A 204 6.22 3.69 11.30
C GLY A 204 6.17 2.18 11.06
N ILE A 205 5.13 1.50 11.58
CA ILE A 205 4.88 0.07 11.32
C ILE A 205 4.70 -0.16 9.81
N GLY A 206 3.91 0.68 9.15
CA GLY A 206 3.73 0.62 7.71
C GLY A 206 5.03 0.88 6.94
N GLY A 207 5.87 1.79 7.42
CA GLY A 207 7.23 1.99 6.91
C GLY A 207 8.08 0.72 6.95
N LEU A 208 8.07 0.01 8.08
CA LEU A 208 8.77 -1.28 8.22
C LEU A 208 8.18 -2.36 7.29
N MET A 209 6.86 -2.39 7.11
CA MET A 209 6.23 -3.28 6.13
C MET A 209 6.64 -2.93 4.69
N ILE A 210 6.72 -1.64 4.34
CA ILE A 210 7.17 -1.15 3.03
C ILE A 210 8.63 -1.55 2.79
N LEU A 211 9.50 -1.45 3.80
CA LEU A 211 10.87 -1.98 3.69
C LEU A 211 10.87 -3.46 3.30
N GLY A 212 10.00 -4.27 3.93
CA GLY A 212 9.81 -5.67 3.57
C GLY A 212 9.42 -5.88 2.11
N ILE A 213 8.53 -5.03 1.57
CA ILE A 213 8.14 -5.06 0.15
C ILE A 213 9.32 -4.71 -0.74
N GLY A 214 10.10 -3.68 -0.38
CA GLY A 214 11.29 -3.29 -1.12
C GLY A 214 12.32 -4.43 -1.23
N PHE A 215 12.57 -5.14 -0.14
CA PHE A 215 13.45 -6.32 -0.15
C PHE A 215 12.91 -7.46 -1.02
N ASN A 216 11.60 -7.69 -1.00
CA ASN A 216 10.96 -8.69 -1.88
C ASN A 216 11.08 -8.31 -3.36
N LEU A 217 10.85 -7.03 -3.71
CA LEU A 217 10.94 -6.53 -5.08
C LEU A 217 12.37 -6.63 -5.64
N LEU A 218 13.37 -6.48 -4.77
CA LEU A 218 14.78 -6.66 -5.12
C LEU A 218 15.24 -8.12 -5.05
N GLU A 219 14.36 -9.03 -4.67
CA GLU A 219 14.64 -10.47 -4.49
C GLU A 219 15.78 -10.75 -3.48
N VAL A 220 15.99 -9.84 -2.51
CA VAL A 220 17.04 -9.95 -1.48
C VAL A 220 16.57 -10.81 -0.30
N ALA A 221 15.27 -10.75 0.01
CA ALA A 221 14.64 -11.55 1.07
C ALA A 221 13.21 -11.93 0.65
N GLN A 222 12.63 -12.90 1.36
CA GLN A 222 11.24 -13.33 1.17
C GLN A 222 10.45 -13.07 2.46
N ILE A 223 9.94 -11.85 2.59
CA ILE A 223 9.20 -11.37 3.76
C ILE A 223 7.71 -11.48 3.49
N ARG A 224 6.98 -12.15 4.38
CA ARG A 224 5.53 -12.32 4.31
C ARG A 224 4.78 -11.08 4.77
N VAL A 225 4.96 -9.97 4.04
CA VAL A 225 4.49 -8.63 4.46
C VAL A 225 3.00 -8.60 4.79
N ALA A 226 2.19 -9.32 4.01
CA ALA A 226 0.76 -9.41 4.23
C ALA A 226 0.37 -9.97 5.62
N SER A 227 1.17 -10.88 6.18
CA SER A 227 0.93 -11.41 7.53
C SER A 227 1.10 -10.34 8.62
N PHE A 228 1.78 -9.23 8.34
CA PHE A 228 1.91 -8.11 9.29
C PHE A 228 0.78 -7.08 9.20
N LEU A 229 -0.18 -7.20 8.26
CA LEU A 229 -1.31 -6.26 8.15
C LEU A 229 -2.09 -6.05 9.46
N PRO A 230 -2.32 -7.06 10.33
CA PRO A 230 -2.98 -6.84 11.62
C PRO A 230 -2.20 -5.92 12.56
N ALA A 231 -0.89 -5.74 12.37
CA ALA A 231 -0.08 -4.81 13.17
C ALA A 231 -0.55 -3.36 12.99
N LEU A 232 -1.06 -2.98 11.81
CA LEU A 232 -1.62 -1.65 11.56
C LEU A 232 -2.90 -1.40 12.38
N VAL A 233 -3.64 -2.46 12.72
CA VAL A 233 -4.84 -2.38 13.57
C VAL A 233 -4.48 -2.47 15.06
N LEU A 234 -3.48 -3.30 15.40
CA LEU A 234 -2.99 -3.42 16.78
C LEU A 234 -2.24 -2.17 17.26
N GLY A 235 -1.58 -1.43 16.37
CA GLY A 235 -0.80 -0.24 16.72
C GLY A 235 -1.56 0.74 17.62
N PRO A 236 -2.73 1.25 17.19
CA PRO A 236 -3.53 2.16 18.02
C PRO A 236 -3.91 1.58 19.38
N VAL A 237 -4.18 0.28 19.46
CA VAL A 237 -4.54 -0.41 20.71
C VAL A 237 -3.35 -0.42 21.67
N VAL A 238 -2.16 -0.74 21.16
CA VAL A 238 -0.93 -0.77 21.97
C VAL A 238 -0.57 0.62 22.49
N VAL A 239 -0.75 1.67 21.68
CA VAL A 239 -0.61 3.07 22.14
C VAL A 239 -1.61 3.40 23.24
N ALA A 240 -2.90 3.07 23.04
CA ALA A 240 -3.94 3.35 24.01
C ALA A 240 -3.68 2.65 25.36
N VAL A 241 -3.18 1.42 25.34
CA VAL A 241 -2.79 0.69 26.55
C VAL A 241 -1.57 1.33 27.21
N ALA A 242 -0.57 1.73 26.44
CA ALA A 242 0.64 2.37 26.97
C ALA A 242 0.35 3.70 27.67
N GLN A 243 -0.65 4.46 27.20
CA GLN A 243 -1.09 5.71 27.82
C GLN A 243 -1.84 5.53 29.16
N LEU A 244 -2.23 4.31 29.52
CA LEU A 244 -2.85 4.02 30.83
C LEU A 244 -1.83 3.93 31.98
N PHE A 245 -0.54 3.89 31.64
CA PHE A 245 0.58 3.77 32.57
C PHE A 245 1.46 5.02 32.52
#